data_AF-A0AA91KMC4-F1
#
_entry.id   AF-A0AA91KMC4-F1
#
_cell.length_a   1.000
_cell.length_b   1.000
_cell.length_c   1.000
_cell.angle_alpha   90.00
_cell.angle_beta   90.00
_cell.angle_gamma   90.00
#
_symmetry.space_group_name_H-M   'P 1'
#
loop_
_entity.id
_entity.type
_entity.pdbx_description
1 polymer ?
#
loop_
_entity_poly.entity_id
_entity_poly.type
_entity_poly.pdbx_seq_one_letter_code
_entity_poly.pdbx_strand_id
1 'polypeptide(L)'
;MRFGALTLSAAEGAVLAHAVKAGDLRLPKGHVLTSSDLAILMQAGLDEIIVAQPDQGDLLEDEAAARIAAAIAPDHLRFSSAATGRVNIYSRVHGLFVATRDTIDRLNRIDPAITLACLADHVPVQPGDMVATIKIIPLAVAGSLVEQAEMLLRTATAFEVKPYSARNAALIATELPSLKRQVMDKTHAVLAARLRQSASALKTERRVAHTEDAVAAAIDDLKADHDLIIVFGASAVADSDDVIPAAIRRAGGIVDHVGMPVDPGNLIVLGRVGTVPVVGAPGCARSPRENGFDWVLDRILAGEWPSAHDITGLGVGGLLKEIPTRPQPREPAAAVALGPVETVVLAAGRASRMGPEGGHKLLATFDGVPLVRRTVVSALAADIGRVIVVTGHREPEIRAALGDLPVVLVSNPDYLSGMASSLTAALSALDRGAGGMLVMLADMPGITASDLRRLVDAFTAEGGRAVIRATADGQRGNPVILPRQTFSAVSQLLGDVGARHIVERCGLPVIDVELGAAARLDLDTPEQIIAAGGTLEE
;
A
#
# COMPACT_ATOMS: atom_id res chain seq x y z
N MET A 1 29.57 24.39 22.91
CA MET A 1 30.55 23.42 22.34
C MET A 1 31.45 24.05 21.28
N ARG A 2 32.74 23.68 21.29
CA ARG A 2 33.71 23.97 20.20
C ARG A 2 34.04 22.69 19.44
N PHE A 3 33.95 22.74 18.11
CA PHE A 3 34.31 21.64 17.22
C PHE A 3 35.64 21.95 16.54
N GLY A 4 36.58 21.03 16.57
CA GLY A 4 37.88 21.25 15.90
C GLY A 4 38.90 20.17 16.22
N ALA A 5 40.07 20.28 15.60
CA ALA A 5 41.23 19.47 15.95
C ALA A 5 41.82 19.97 17.28
N LEU A 6 42.08 19.05 18.19
CA LEU A 6 42.90 19.29 19.39
C LEU A 6 44.13 18.40 19.34
N THR A 7 45.25 18.89 19.87
CA THR A 7 46.40 18.05 20.16
C THR A 7 46.00 16.99 21.18
N LEU A 8 46.53 15.76 21.07
CA LEU A 8 46.16 14.68 21.98
C LEU A 8 46.42 15.04 23.47
N SER A 9 47.43 15.87 23.74
CA SER A 9 47.73 16.39 25.09
C SER A 9 46.64 17.29 25.70
N ALA A 10 45.75 17.85 24.87
CA ALA A 10 44.69 18.76 25.27
C ALA A 10 43.27 18.16 25.06
N ALA A 11 43.18 16.92 24.61
CA ALA A 11 41.92 16.30 24.19
C ALA A 11 41.26 15.44 25.29
N GLU A 12 41.82 15.37 26.50
CA GLU A 12 41.23 14.61 27.61
C GLU A 12 39.87 15.20 28.01
N GLY A 13 38.86 14.34 28.14
CA GLY A 13 37.47 14.74 28.39
C GLY A 13 36.73 15.29 27.16
N ALA A 14 37.39 15.46 26.01
CA ALA A 14 36.74 15.86 24.78
C ALA A 14 36.03 14.66 24.12
N VAL A 15 35.00 14.95 23.32
CA VAL A 15 34.15 13.92 22.70
C VAL A 15 34.57 13.70 21.26
N LEU A 16 34.80 12.45 20.85
CA LEU A 16 35.18 12.15 19.47
C LEU A 16 34.12 12.55 18.45
N ALA A 17 34.51 13.36 17.47
CA ALA A 17 33.65 13.78 16.38
C ALA A 17 33.30 12.63 15.41
N HIS A 18 34.23 11.70 15.22
CA HIS A 18 34.15 10.57 14.30
C HIS A 18 34.74 9.32 14.98
N ALA A 19 34.35 8.14 14.50
CA ALA A 19 34.96 6.91 14.99
C ALA A 19 36.43 6.87 14.59
N VAL A 20 37.29 6.44 15.53
CA VAL A 20 38.74 6.38 15.35
C VAL A 20 39.22 4.95 15.54
N LYS A 21 40.10 4.52 14.64
CA LYS A 21 40.77 3.22 14.71
C LYS A 21 42.28 3.45 14.71
N ALA A 22 42.95 2.95 15.74
CA ALA A 22 44.39 3.09 15.94
C ALA A 22 44.95 1.77 16.47
N GLY A 23 45.66 1.02 15.62
CA GLY A 23 46.04 -0.36 15.92
C GLY A 23 44.81 -1.25 16.16
N ASP A 24 44.77 -1.91 17.33
CA ASP A 24 43.64 -2.72 17.78
C ASP A 24 42.53 -1.91 18.47
N LEU A 25 42.79 -0.66 18.83
CA LEU A 25 41.81 0.22 19.46
C LEU A 25 40.77 0.69 18.44
N ARG A 26 39.49 0.55 18.80
CA ARG A 26 38.35 1.10 18.05
C ARG A 26 37.49 1.93 18.99
N LEU A 27 37.49 3.24 18.80
CA LEU A 27 36.67 4.17 19.55
C LEU A 27 35.50 4.63 18.68
N PRO A 28 34.24 4.49 19.12
CA PRO A 28 33.09 4.97 18.38
C PRO A 28 33.03 6.51 18.41
N LYS A 29 32.30 7.09 17.45
CA LYS A 29 31.89 8.50 17.52
C LYS A 29 31.10 8.72 18.83
N GLY A 30 31.33 9.86 19.49
CA GLY A 30 30.68 10.17 20.77
C GLY A 30 31.43 9.66 22.00
N HIS A 31 32.53 8.92 21.84
CA HIS A 31 33.36 8.46 22.96
C HIS A 31 34.07 9.64 23.63
N VAL A 32 34.00 9.70 24.97
CA VAL A 32 34.72 10.68 25.79
C VAL A 32 36.15 10.20 25.99
N LEU A 33 37.12 10.95 25.51
CA LEU A 33 38.53 10.56 25.54
C LEU A 33 39.07 10.54 26.97
N THR A 34 39.60 9.39 27.38
CA THR A 34 40.32 9.22 28.65
C THR A 34 41.83 9.35 28.46
N SER A 35 42.60 9.55 29.54
CA SER A 35 44.07 9.58 29.45
C SER A 35 44.64 8.28 28.85
N SER A 36 43.98 7.14 29.06
CA SER A 36 44.38 5.85 28.48
C SER A 36 44.16 5.80 26.96
N ASP A 37 43.03 6.32 26.48
CA ASP A 37 42.75 6.40 25.05
C ASP A 37 43.80 7.25 24.33
N LEU A 38 44.12 8.41 24.91
CA LEU A 38 45.10 9.35 24.37
C LEU A 38 46.49 8.74 24.30
N ALA A 39 46.93 8.00 25.32
CA ALA A 39 48.22 7.33 25.31
C ALA A 39 48.35 6.30 24.17
N ILE A 40 47.29 5.53 23.90
CA ILE A 40 47.26 4.56 22.79
C ILE A 40 47.27 5.28 21.44
N LEU A 41 46.49 6.36 21.31
CA LEU A 41 46.45 7.18 20.09
C LEU A 41 47.82 7.83 19.79
N MET A 42 48.53 8.32 20.82
CA MET A 42 49.89 8.85 20.70
C MET A 42 50.88 7.76 20.27
N GLN A 43 50.80 6.56 20.85
CA GLN A 43 51.65 5.43 20.44
C GLN A 43 51.39 4.98 18.99
N ALA A 44 50.16 5.13 18.52
CA ALA A 44 49.80 4.88 17.13
C ALA A 44 50.24 6.00 16.16
N GLY A 45 50.89 7.05 16.66
CA GLY A 45 51.45 8.13 15.85
C GLY A 45 50.45 9.21 15.43
N LEU A 46 49.32 9.34 16.13
CA LEU A 46 48.44 10.49 15.96
C LEU A 46 48.94 11.66 16.83
N ASP A 47 48.92 12.87 16.28
CA ASP A 47 49.29 14.10 17.02
C ASP A 47 48.06 14.95 17.38
N GLU A 48 47.04 14.92 16.51
CA GLU A 48 45.79 15.66 16.66
C GLU A 48 44.57 14.77 16.42
N ILE A 49 43.44 15.17 16.99
CA ILE A 49 42.17 14.46 16.85
C ILE A 49 41.00 15.44 16.78
N ILE A 50 40.04 15.16 15.90
CA ILE A 50 38.85 16.00 15.73
C ILE A 50 37.86 15.66 16.84
N VAL A 51 37.56 16.64 17.68
CA VAL A 51 36.70 16.49 18.85
C VAL A 51 35.67 17.60 18.93
N ALA A 52 34.62 17.30 19.66
CA ALA A 52 33.67 18.24 20.23
C ALA A 52 34.04 18.44 21.70
N GLN A 53 34.38 19.67 22.09
CA GLN A 53 34.58 20.03 23.49
C GLN A 53 33.31 20.71 24.00
N PRO A 54 32.57 20.10 24.94
CA PRO A 54 31.43 20.75 25.59
C PRO A 54 31.91 22.00 26.34
N ASP A 55 31.16 23.09 26.26
CA ASP A 55 31.42 24.24 27.14
C ASP A 55 30.85 23.98 28.54
N GLN A 56 31.23 24.79 29.53
CA GLN A 56 30.72 24.66 30.89
C GLN A 56 29.18 24.80 30.91
N GLY A 57 28.49 23.77 31.39
CA GLY A 57 27.02 23.72 31.42
C GLY A 57 26.37 23.04 30.21
N ASP A 58 27.15 22.60 29.22
CA ASP A 58 26.65 21.70 28.17
C ASP A 58 26.39 20.29 28.74
N LEU A 59 25.35 19.63 28.24
CA LEU A 59 25.02 18.23 28.50
C LEU A 59 25.34 17.40 27.27
N LEU A 60 25.92 16.21 27.45
CA LEU A 60 26.17 15.28 26.35
C LEU A 60 24.86 14.78 25.73
N GLU A 61 24.92 14.40 24.46
CA GLU A 61 23.74 14.08 23.65
C GLU A 61 22.82 13.02 24.29
N ASP A 62 23.37 11.96 24.88
CA ASP A 62 22.60 10.90 25.51
C ASP A 62 21.97 11.33 26.83
N GLU A 63 22.69 12.12 27.63
CA GLU A 63 22.16 12.69 28.87
C GLU A 63 21.01 13.66 28.58
N ALA A 64 21.21 14.57 27.61
CA ALA A 64 20.19 15.51 27.17
C ALA A 64 18.95 14.80 26.62
N ALA A 65 19.12 13.79 25.75
CA ALA A 65 18.00 13.02 25.19
C ALA A 65 17.21 12.30 26.29
N ALA A 66 17.91 11.66 27.24
CA ALA A 66 17.29 10.96 28.36
C ALA A 66 16.48 11.91 29.26
N ARG A 67 17.03 13.09 29.56
CA ARG A 67 16.38 14.11 30.38
C ARG A 67 15.10 14.65 29.75
N ILE A 68 15.14 15.01 28.47
CA ILE A 68 13.94 15.46 27.74
C ILE A 68 12.88 14.36 27.68
N ALA A 69 13.29 13.12 27.42
CA ALA A 69 12.36 11.98 27.39
C ALA A 69 11.68 11.75 28.75
N ALA A 70 12.42 11.90 29.85
CA ALA A 70 11.90 11.74 31.21
C ALA A 70 10.89 12.83 31.63
N ALA A 71 10.80 13.94 30.87
CA ALA A 71 9.80 14.97 31.09
C ALA A 71 8.43 14.62 30.46
N ILE A 72 8.37 13.62 29.58
CA ILE A 72 7.12 13.15 28.96
C ILE A 72 6.42 12.17 29.90
N ALA A 73 5.11 12.34 30.09
CA ALA A 73 4.30 11.42 30.88
C ALA A 73 4.42 9.98 30.32
N PRO A 74 4.71 8.97 31.15
CA PRO A 74 5.04 7.63 30.66
C PRO A 74 3.81 6.74 30.40
N ASP A 75 2.60 7.26 30.55
CA ASP A 75 1.36 6.49 30.46
C ASP A 75 1.24 5.83 29.09
N HIS A 76 1.04 4.51 29.09
CA HIS A 76 0.94 3.69 27.89
C HIS A 76 2.17 3.73 26.95
N LEU A 77 3.28 4.31 27.38
CA LEU A 77 4.49 4.49 26.59
C LEU A 77 5.68 3.71 27.16
N ARG A 78 6.55 3.24 26.27
CA ARG A 78 7.85 2.66 26.59
C ARG A 78 8.95 3.47 25.90
N PHE A 79 10.00 3.81 26.65
CA PHE A 79 11.15 4.54 26.15
C PHE A 79 12.34 3.60 25.98
N SER A 80 13.13 3.77 24.93
CA SER A 80 14.44 3.14 24.83
C SER A 80 15.43 3.81 25.78
N SER A 81 16.55 3.15 26.07
CA SER A 81 17.72 3.87 26.60
C SER A 81 18.16 4.94 25.60
N ALA A 82 18.74 6.03 26.10
CA ALA A 82 19.43 6.98 25.24
C ALA A 82 20.65 6.32 24.62
N ALA A 83 20.81 6.48 23.31
CA ALA A 83 22.00 6.07 22.59
C ALA A 83 22.19 6.96 21.37
N THR A 84 23.41 7.45 21.16
CA THR A 84 23.75 8.36 20.04
C THR A 84 22.82 9.57 19.97
N GLY A 85 22.51 10.17 21.12
CA GLY A 85 21.62 11.32 21.26
C GLY A 85 20.15 11.03 20.96
N ARG A 86 19.72 9.76 20.95
CA ARG A 86 18.37 9.37 20.55
C ARG A 86 17.64 8.60 21.64
N VAL A 87 16.36 8.92 21.84
CA VAL A 87 15.41 8.10 22.60
C VAL A 87 14.19 7.82 21.72
N ASN A 88 13.91 6.54 21.48
CA ASN A 88 12.72 6.10 20.76
C ASN A 88 11.60 5.77 21.76
N ILE A 89 10.38 6.12 21.38
CA ILE A 89 9.20 6.02 22.21
C ILE A 89 8.19 5.13 21.51
N TYR A 90 7.66 4.14 22.23
CA TYR A 90 6.84 3.07 21.69
C TYR A 90 5.52 2.96 22.43
N SER A 91 4.46 2.57 21.75
CA SER A 91 3.19 2.22 22.40
C SER A 91 3.33 0.93 23.20
N ARG A 92 2.66 0.86 24.36
CA ARG A 92 2.47 -0.36 25.17
C ARG A 92 1.09 -1.00 24.98
N VAL A 93 0.16 -0.31 24.32
CA VAL A 93 -1.26 -0.69 24.26
C VAL A 93 -1.78 -0.60 22.83
N HIS A 94 -2.93 -1.23 22.59
CA HIS A 94 -3.75 -0.91 21.44
C HIS A 94 -4.51 0.39 21.73
N GLY A 95 -4.44 1.35 20.82
CA GLY A 95 -5.05 2.65 21.05
C GLY A 95 -4.86 3.63 19.90
N LEU A 96 -5.20 4.88 20.18
CA LEU A 96 -5.07 6.00 19.25
C LEU A 96 -3.92 6.91 19.70
N PHE A 97 -2.95 7.13 18.83
CA PHE A 97 -1.91 8.13 19.06
C PHE A 97 -2.48 9.53 18.80
N VAL A 98 -2.39 10.41 19.79
CA VAL A 98 -2.90 11.79 19.73
C VAL A 98 -1.74 12.75 19.95
N ALA A 99 -1.51 13.65 19.00
CA ALA A 99 -0.41 14.61 19.00
C ALA A 99 -0.90 16.04 19.20
N THR A 100 -0.23 16.78 20.07
CA THR A 100 -0.47 18.21 20.26
C THR A 100 0.54 19.00 19.42
N ARG A 101 0.13 19.36 18.20
CA ARG A 101 0.97 20.08 17.23
C ARG A 101 1.65 21.31 17.84
N ASP A 102 0.91 22.15 18.57
CA ASP A 102 1.49 23.37 19.17
C ASP A 102 2.65 23.07 20.13
N THR A 103 2.47 22.11 21.04
CA THR A 103 3.52 21.71 22.00
C THR A 103 4.75 21.17 21.29
N ILE A 104 4.57 20.30 20.29
CA ILE A 104 5.67 19.72 19.51
C ILE A 104 6.41 20.80 18.73
N ASP A 105 5.69 21.69 18.05
CA ASP A 105 6.28 22.79 17.29
C ASP A 105 7.02 23.77 18.20
N ARG A 106 6.50 24.06 19.40
CA ARG A 106 7.17 24.90 20.39
C ARG A 106 8.46 24.27 20.90
N LEU A 107 8.47 22.95 21.15
CA LEU A 107 9.68 22.22 21.53
C LEU A 107 10.74 22.29 20.43
N ASN A 108 10.36 22.00 19.19
CA ASN A 108 11.27 22.03 18.03
C ASN A 108 11.75 23.45 17.68
N ARG A 109 11.08 24.49 18.18
CA ARG A 109 11.48 25.89 18.05
C ARG A 109 12.45 26.37 19.14
N ILE A 110 12.69 25.57 20.20
CA ILE A 110 13.64 25.95 21.27
C ILE A 110 15.03 26.14 20.69
N ASP A 111 15.54 25.13 19.99
CA ASP A 111 16.85 25.17 19.35
C ASP A 111 16.96 24.05 18.30
N PRO A 112 17.58 24.27 17.13
CA PRO A 112 17.78 23.23 16.11
C PRO A 112 18.58 22.01 16.61
N ALA A 113 19.31 22.10 17.72
CA ALA A 113 19.99 20.97 18.34
C ALA A 113 19.02 19.93 18.94
N ILE A 114 17.80 20.33 19.31
CA ILE A 114 16.80 19.48 19.98
C ILE A 114 15.65 19.24 19.01
N THR A 115 15.36 17.97 18.73
CA THR A 115 14.25 17.60 17.84
C THR A 115 13.39 16.51 18.44
N LEU A 116 12.08 16.63 18.23
CA LEU A 116 11.07 15.62 18.48
C LEU A 116 10.26 15.42 17.21
N ALA A 117 10.22 14.18 16.73
CA ALA A 117 9.37 13.75 15.63
C ALA A 117 8.40 12.66 16.11
N CYS A 118 7.21 12.60 15.54
CA CYS A 118 6.19 11.62 15.88
C CYS A 118 5.36 11.17 14.67
N LEU A 119 4.47 10.20 14.89
CA LEU A 119 3.44 9.83 13.92
C LEU A 119 2.51 11.01 13.61
N ALA A 120 1.74 10.88 12.53
CA ALA A 120 0.63 11.78 12.29
C ALA A 120 -0.39 11.70 13.45
N ASP A 121 -1.14 12.78 13.63
CA ASP A 121 -2.16 12.87 14.67
C ASP A 121 -3.33 11.91 14.39
N HIS A 122 -3.92 11.35 15.45
CA HIS A 122 -5.02 10.36 15.43
C HIS A 122 -4.72 9.11 14.59
N VAL A 123 -3.54 8.51 14.74
CA VAL A 123 -3.15 7.25 14.07
C VAL A 123 -3.38 6.05 15.01
N PRO A 124 -4.04 4.97 14.56
CA PRO A 124 -4.16 3.75 15.35
C PRO A 124 -2.80 3.09 15.55
N VAL A 125 -2.53 2.64 16.78
CA VAL A 125 -1.26 2.01 17.18
C VAL A 125 -1.49 0.74 17.97
N GLN A 126 -0.53 -0.17 17.91
CA GLN A 126 -0.49 -1.41 18.69
C GLN A 126 0.79 -1.48 19.57
N PRO A 127 0.82 -2.37 20.58
CA PRO A 127 2.01 -2.53 21.40
C PRO A 127 3.26 -2.81 20.55
N GLY A 128 4.32 -2.04 20.78
CA GLY A 128 5.58 -2.16 20.06
C GLY A 128 5.75 -1.20 18.88
N ASP A 129 4.70 -0.53 18.43
CA ASP A 129 4.82 0.51 17.40
C ASP A 129 5.61 1.71 17.93
N MET A 130 6.53 2.25 17.13
CA MET A 130 7.28 3.46 17.47
C MET A 130 6.41 4.69 17.15
N VAL A 131 6.07 5.46 18.18
CA VAL A 131 5.15 6.60 18.07
C VAL A 131 5.87 7.95 18.02
N ALA A 132 7.05 8.04 18.61
CA ALA A 132 7.87 9.26 18.61
C ALA A 132 9.36 8.96 18.80
N THR A 133 10.20 9.93 18.46
CA THR A 133 11.66 9.88 18.68
C THR A 133 12.17 11.27 19.03
N ILE A 134 12.98 11.34 20.08
CA ILE A 134 13.77 12.52 20.44
C ILE A 134 15.16 12.33 19.86
N LYS A 135 15.72 13.40 19.29
CA LYS A 135 17.09 13.43 18.78
C LYS A 135 17.77 14.73 19.18
N ILE A 136 18.88 14.60 19.91
CA ILE A 136 19.90 15.62 20.04
C ILE A 136 20.84 15.46 18.83
N ILE A 137 20.95 16.52 18.03
CA ILE A 137 21.70 16.52 16.76
C ILE A 137 23.22 16.63 17.00
N PRO A 138 23.72 17.63 17.75
CA PRO A 138 25.13 17.72 18.11
C PRO A 138 25.49 16.73 19.24
N LEU A 139 26.79 16.52 19.47
CA LEU A 139 27.30 15.64 20.52
C LEU A 139 27.03 16.14 21.96
N ALA A 140 26.62 17.40 22.11
CA ALA A 140 26.25 18.06 23.36
C ALA A 140 25.39 19.29 23.05
N VAL A 141 24.56 19.69 24.01
CA VAL A 141 23.66 20.84 23.92
C VAL A 141 23.66 21.60 25.25
N ALA A 142 23.45 22.90 25.23
CA ALA A 142 23.42 23.71 26.45
C ALA A 142 22.35 23.20 27.42
N GLY A 143 22.72 22.98 28.68
CA GLY A 143 21.81 22.46 29.71
C GLY A 143 20.58 23.34 29.93
N SER A 144 20.72 24.66 29.78
CA SER A 144 19.60 25.61 29.86
C SER A 144 18.54 25.43 28.77
N LEU A 145 18.91 24.88 27.60
CA LEU A 145 17.94 24.54 26.54
C LEU A 145 17.20 23.25 26.87
N VAL A 146 17.89 22.27 27.47
CA VAL A 146 17.27 21.03 27.97
C VAL A 146 16.27 21.33 29.08
N GLU A 147 16.62 22.23 30.01
CA GLU A 147 15.70 22.67 31.07
C GLU A 147 14.44 23.35 30.53
N GLN A 148 14.55 24.15 29.47
CA GLN A 148 13.40 24.74 28.79
C GLN A 148 12.51 23.67 28.15
N ALA A 149 13.12 22.67 27.50
CA ALA A 149 12.41 21.54 26.91
C ALA A 149 11.68 20.70 27.98
N GLU A 150 12.34 20.40 29.10
CA GLU A 150 11.75 19.69 30.23
C GLU A 150 10.57 20.47 30.82
N MET A 151 10.71 21.78 31.03
CA MET A 151 9.63 22.62 31.56
C MET A 151 8.40 22.63 30.65
N LEU A 152 8.60 22.74 29.34
CA LEU A 152 7.51 22.67 28.36
C LEU A 152 6.78 21.33 28.44
N LEU A 153 7.50 20.21 28.40
CA LEU A 153 6.89 18.87 28.38
C LEU A 153 6.24 18.47 29.72
N ARG A 154 6.69 19.04 30.83
CA ARG A 154 6.04 18.86 32.15
C ARG A 154 4.75 19.66 32.30
N THR A 155 4.58 20.74 31.54
CA THR A 155 3.43 21.65 31.66
C THR A 155 2.43 21.51 30.53
N ALA A 156 2.82 20.91 29.41
CA ALA A 156 1.97 20.66 28.26
C ALA A 156 2.25 19.28 27.66
N THR A 157 1.17 18.53 27.39
CA THR A 157 1.27 17.24 26.71
C THR A 157 1.71 17.45 25.27
N ALA A 158 2.80 16.78 24.86
CA ALA A 158 3.23 16.76 23.46
C ALA A 158 2.44 15.75 22.65
N PHE A 159 2.22 14.56 23.22
CA PHE A 159 1.42 13.50 22.65
C PHE A 159 1.05 12.47 23.73
N GLU A 160 0.08 11.62 23.43
CA GLU A 160 -0.35 10.51 24.26
C GLU A 160 -0.81 9.33 23.38
N VAL A 161 -0.96 8.14 23.98
CA VAL A 161 -1.68 7.03 23.37
C VAL A 161 -2.92 6.75 24.19
N LYS A 162 -4.09 7.05 23.63
CA LYS A 162 -5.38 6.78 24.27
C LYS A 162 -5.76 5.31 24.06
N PRO A 163 -5.80 4.47 25.11
CA PRO A 163 -6.12 3.07 24.95
C PRO A 163 -7.54 2.90 24.40
N TYR A 164 -7.72 1.89 23.54
CA TYR A 164 -9.06 1.53 23.13
C TYR A 164 -9.87 0.93 24.28
N SER A 165 -11.14 1.32 24.34
CA SER A 165 -12.13 0.76 25.25
C SER A 165 -12.98 -0.26 24.50
N ALA A 166 -13.06 -1.48 25.02
CA ALA A 166 -13.93 -2.51 24.45
C ALA A 166 -15.40 -2.06 24.48
N ARG A 167 -16.07 -2.15 23.33
CA ARG A 167 -17.49 -1.80 23.17
C ARG A 167 -18.32 -3.01 22.77
N ASN A 168 -19.55 -3.09 23.28
CA ASN A 168 -20.57 -3.96 22.71
C ASN A 168 -21.28 -3.20 21.58
N ALA A 169 -20.93 -3.53 20.34
CA ALA A 169 -21.50 -2.88 19.17
C ALA A 169 -22.73 -3.63 18.63
N ALA A 170 -23.69 -2.88 18.10
CA ALA A 170 -24.77 -3.42 17.26
C ALA A 170 -24.64 -2.95 15.82
N LEU A 171 -25.04 -3.81 14.88
CA LEU A 171 -25.17 -3.50 13.47
C LEU A 171 -26.65 -3.44 13.08
N ILE A 172 -27.08 -2.30 12.52
CA ILE A 172 -28.34 -2.18 11.82
C ILE A 172 -28.04 -2.14 10.32
N ALA A 173 -28.38 -3.21 9.60
CA ALA A 173 -28.18 -3.31 8.17
C ALA A 173 -29.53 -3.14 7.45
N THR A 174 -29.69 -2.04 6.72
CA THR A 174 -30.95 -1.79 6.01
C THR A 174 -31.02 -2.57 4.69
N GLU A 175 -32.25 -2.87 4.26
CA GLU A 175 -32.54 -3.71 3.09
C GLU A 175 -33.32 -2.95 2.02
N LEU A 176 -32.93 -3.19 0.76
CA LEU A 176 -33.68 -2.85 -0.45
C LEU A 176 -33.75 -4.10 -1.34
N PRO A 177 -34.78 -4.27 -2.19
CA PRO A 177 -34.93 -5.47 -3.03
C PRO A 177 -33.72 -5.79 -3.91
N SER A 178 -32.95 -4.78 -4.29
CA SER A 178 -31.74 -4.89 -5.13
C SER A 178 -30.49 -5.34 -4.37
N LEU A 179 -30.50 -5.31 -3.03
CA LEU A 179 -29.33 -5.61 -2.22
C LEU A 179 -29.26 -7.11 -1.89
N LYS A 180 -28.21 -7.78 -2.38
CA LYS A 180 -28.00 -9.21 -2.14
C LYS A 180 -27.61 -9.47 -0.68
N ARG A 181 -28.22 -10.51 -0.07
CA ARG A 181 -27.90 -10.99 1.28
C ARG A 181 -26.39 -11.19 1.53
N GLN A 182 -25.69 -11.74 0.55
CA GLN A 182 -24.24 -11.98 0.61
C GLN A 182 -23.43 -10.69 0.85
N VAL A 183 -23.90 -9.52 0.36
CA VAL A 183 -23.23 -8.23 0.60
C VAL A 183 -23.37 -7.82 2.06
N MET A 184 -24.51 -8.10 2.68
CA MET A 184 -24.75 -7.84 4.10
C MET A 184 -23.91 -8.77 4.98
N ASP A 185 -23.83 -10.06 4.63
CA ASP A 185 -23.00 -11.03 5.35
C ASP A 185 -21.51 -10.64 5.30
N LYS A 186 -21.03 -10.16 4.14
CA LYS A 186 -19.67 -9.59 4.00
C LYS A 186 -19.49 -8.36 4.88
N THR A 187 -20.50 -7.50 4.97
CA THR A 187 -20.46 -6.27 5.77
C THR A 187 -20.31 -6.58 7.25
N HIS A 188 -21.11 -7.53 7.76
CA HIS A 188 -20.97 -8.04 9.12
C HIS A 188 -19.54 -8.56 9.37
N ALA A 189 -19.01 -9.41 8.48
CA ALA A 189 -17.67 -9.98 8.63
C ALA A 189 -16.56 -8.91 8.67
N VAL A 190 -16.63 -7.90 7.79
CA VAL A 190 -15.67 -6.79 7.75
C VAL A 190 -15.76 -5.94 9.01
N LEU A 191 -16.97 -5.56 9.44
CA LEU A 191 -17.18 -4.76 10.64
C LEU A 191 -16.69 -5.48 11.89
N ALA A 192 -17.01 -6.77 12.03
CA ALA A 192 -16.53 -7.59 13.13
C ALA A 192 -14.99 -7.67 13.16
N ALA A 193 -14.33 -7.72 11.99
CA ALA A 193 -12.88 -7.70 11.92
C ALA A 193 -12.28 -6.36 12.39
N ARG A 194 -12.89 -5.22 12.03
CA ARG A 194 -12.47 -3.89 12.48
C ARG A 194 -12.57 -3.74 14.00
N LEU A 195 -13.71 -4.13 14.58
CA LEU A 195 -13.94 -4.01 16.02
C LEU A 195 -13.02 -4.88 16.89
N ARG A 196 -12.48 -5.99 16.36
CA ARG A 196 -11.58 -6.86 17.13
C ARG A 196 -10.28 -6.15 17.56
N GLN A 197 -9.82 -5.17 16.78
CA GLN A 197 -8.58 -4.44 17.08
C GLN A 197 -8.66 -3.64 18.40
N SER A 198 -9.86 -3.20 18.77
CA SER A 198 -10.15 -2.51 20.03
C SER A 198 -10.70 -3.42 21.12
N ALA A 199 -10.59 -4.75 20.95
CA ALA A 199 -11.26 -5.75 21.77
C ALA A 199 -12.79 -5.57 21.85
N SER A 200 -13.38 -4.84 20.90
CA SER A 200 -14.82 -4.64 20.80
C SER A 200 -15.47 -5.84 20.09
N ALA A 201 -16.75 -6.05 20.37
CA ALA A 201 -17.51 -7.16 19.82
C ALA A 201 -18.79 -6.70 19.15
N LEU A 202 -19.06 -7.21 17.95
CA LEU A 202 -20.36 -7.08 17.31
C LEU A 202 -21.31 -8.12 17.91
N LYS A 203 -22.21 -7.68 18.81
CA LYS A 203 -23.08 -8.58 19.59
C LYS A 203 -24.39 -8.89 18.90
N THR A 204 -24.96 -7.88 18.23
CA THR A 204 -26.28 -7.98 17.62
C THR A 204 -26.25 -7.44 16.19
N GLU A 205 -26.94 -8.14 15.30
CA GLU A 205 -27.29 -7.65 13.96
C GLU A 205 -28.81 -7.58 13.83
N ARG A 206 -29.32 -6.46 13.31
CA ARG A 206 -30.71 -6.27 12.89
C ARG A 206 -30.75 -5.92 11.43
N ARG A 207 -31.56 -6.66 10.67
CA ARG A 207 -31.85 -6.36 9.26
C ARG A 207 -33.25 -5.79 9.17
N VAL A 208 -33.37 -4.59 8.62
CA VAL A 208 -34.62 -3.81 8.61
C VAL A 208 -34.86 -3.18 7.26
N ALA A 209 -36.10 -2.81 6.96
CA ALA A 209 -36.41 -2.02 5.77
C ALA A 209 -35.62 -0.70 5.77
N HIS A 210 -35.20 -0.24 4.59
CA HIS A 210 -34.56 1.07 4.44
C HIS A 210 -35.59 2.22 4.54
N THR A 211 -36.14 2.41 5.74
CA THR A 211 -37.11 3.46 6.07
C THR A 211 -36.78 4.10 7.41
N GLU A 212 -37.15 5.37 7.56
CA GLU A 212 -36.90 6.15 8.80
C GLU A 212 -37.46 5.44 10.04
N ASP A 213 -38.73 5.00 9.99
CA ASP A 213 -39.41 4.33 11.10
C ASP A 213 -38.72 3.02 11.52
N ALA A 214 -38.32 2.18 10.55
CA ALA A 214 -37.74 0.88 10.84
C ALA A 214 -36.33 0.99 11.43
N VAL A 215 -35.53 1.94 10.94
CA VAL A 215 -34.20 2.22 11.49
C VAL A 215 -34.32 2.87 12.88
N ALA A 216 -35.24 3.81 13.08
CA ALA A 216 -35.45 4.45 14.37
C ALA A 216 -35.88 3.44 15.45
N ALA A 217 -36.82 2.55 15.13
CA ALA A 217 -37.24 1.48 16.03
C ALA A 217 -36.08 0.55 16.40
N ALA A 218 -35.25 0.16 15.42
CA ALA A 218 -34.07 -0.67 15.69
C ALA A 218 -33.02 0.05 16.56
N ILE A 219 -32.83 1.36 16.39
CA ILE A 219 -31.96 2.16 17.27
C ILE A 219 -32.53 2.17 18.70
N ASP A 220 -33.83 2.41 18.85
CA ASP A 220 -34.50 2.48 20.15
C ASP A 220 -34.41 1.14 20.91
N ASP A 221 -34.61 0.02 20.21
CA ASP A 221 -34.51 -1.33 20.75
C ASP A 221 -33.08 -1.68 21.21
N LEU A 222 -32.05 -1.17 20.53
CA LEU A 222 -30.66 -1.59 20.74
C LEU A 222 -29.88 -0.69 21.70
N LYS A 223 -30.28 0.58 21.87
CA LYS A 223 -29.50 1.58 22.61
C LYS A 223 -29.35 1.30 24.11
N ALA A 224 -30.21 0.47 24.69
CA ALA A 224 -30.13 0.12 26.11
C ALA A 224 -29.03 -0.91 26.41
N ASP A 225 -28.74 -1.80 25.45
CA ASP A 225 -27.87 -2.96 25.64
C ASP A 225 -26.52 -2.85 24.90
N HIS A 226 -26.28 -1.75 24.17
CA HIS A 226 -25.10 -1.57 23.33
C HIS A 226 -24.46 -0.19 23.52
N ASP A 227 -23.13 -0.17 23.47
CA ASP A 227 -22.30 1.02 23.70
C ASP A 227 -21.95 1.76 22.40
N LEU A 228 -22.33 1.18 21.25
CA LEU A 228 -22.06 1.68 19.90
C LEU A 228 -23.07 1.06 18.93
N ILE A 229 -23.74 1.88 18.13
CA ILE A 229 -24.63 1.42 17.06
C ILE A 229 -24.05 1.86 15.72
N ILE A 230 -23.95 0.92 14.78
CA ILE A 230 -23.43 1.17 13.43
C ILE A 230 -24.55 0.85 12.44
N VAL A 231 -24.93 1.83 11.64
CA VAL A 231 -26.00 1.70 10.65
C VAL A 231 -25.39 1.63 9.26
N PHE A 232 -25.63 0.53 8.55
CA PHE A 232 -25.28 0.40 7.13
C PHE A 232 -26.52 0.61 6.26
N GLY A 233 -26.53 1.73 5.54
CA GLY A 233 -27.53 2.06 4.52
C GLY A 233 -27.49 1.08 3.34
N ALA A 234 -28.67 0.73 2.83
CA ALA A 234 -28.84 0.02 1.57
C ALA A 234 -28.57 0.95 0.37
N SER A 235 -28.79 2.25 0.55
CA SER A 235 -28.37 3.34 -0.31
C SER A 235 -27.28 4.19 0.36
N ALA A 236 -26.62 5.01 -0.45
CA ALA A 236 -25.72 6.05 0.03
C ALA A 236 -26.52 7.22 0.62
N VAL A 237 -26.03 7.79 1.72
CA VAL A 237 -26.64 8.98 2.32
C VAL A 237 -26.50 10.16 1.37
N ALA A 238 -27.62 10.77 0.99
CA ALA A 238 -27.67 11.89 0.06
C ALA A 238 -27.54 13.25 0.76
N ASP A 239 -28.23 13.44 1.89
CA ASP A 239 -28.26 14.70 2.63
C ASP A 239 -28.60 14.49 4.12
N SER A 240 -28.80 15.60 4.83
CA SER A 240 -29.09 15.62 6.27
C SER A 240 -30.50 15.16 6.65
N ASP A 241 -31.40 14.97 5.68
CA ASP A 241 -32.79 14.55 5.87
C ASP A 241 -33.06 13.15 5.30
N ASP A 242 -32.02 12.47 4.80
CA ASP A 242 -32.06 11.07 4.41
C ASP A 242 -32.39 10.15 5.60
N VAL A 243 -32.67 8.87 5.31
CA VAL A 243 -33.18 7.85 6.22
C VAL A 243 -32.38 7.73 7.50
N ILE A 244 -31.04 7.69 7.43
CA ILE A 244 -30.20 7.45 8.62
C ILE A 244 -30.20 8.67 9.57
N PRO A 245 -29.86 9.90 9.12
CA PRO A 245 -29.99 11.10 9.95
C PRO A 245 -31.40 11.29 10.51
N ALA A 246 -32.44 11.12 9.69
CA ALA A 246 -33.82 11.26 10.12
C ALA A 246 -34.19 10.23 11.20
N ALA A 247 -33.78 8.97 11.03
CA ALA A 247 -34.02 7.91 12.01
C ALA A 247 -33.33 8.17 13.35
N ILE A 248 -32.12 8.72 13.35
CA ILE A 248 -31.43 9.13 14.59
C ILE A 248 -32.26 10.19 15.33
N ARG A 249 -32.73 11.24 14.63
CA ARG A 249 -33.57 12.27 15.24
C ARG A 249 -34.89 11.70 15.76
N ARG A 250 -35.52 10.82 15.00
CA ARG A 250 -36.77 10.15 15.37
C ARG A 250 -36.64 9.26 16.60
N ALA A 251 -35.49 8.60 16.77
CA ALA A 251 -35.17 7.84 17.98
C ALA A 251 -34.86 8.73 19.22
N GLY A 252 -35.09 10.05 19.12
CA GLY A 252 -34.80 11.03 20.17
C GLY A 252 -33.32 11.43 20.23
N GLY A 253 -32.56 11.17 19.18
CA GLY A 253 -31.14 11.46 19.08
C GLY A 253 -30.79 12.82 18.49
N ILE A 254 -29.49 13.09 18.44
CA ILE A 254 -28.88 14.26 17.82
C ILE A 254 -28.00 13.77 16.68
N VAL A 255 -28.08 14.45 15.54
CA VAL A 255 -27.13 14.28 14.42
C VAL A 255 -26.09 15.38 14.53
N ASP A 256 -24.87 15.02 14.92
CA ASP A 256 -23.78 15.95 15.15
C ASP A 256 -23.08 16.35 13.84
N HIS A 257 -22.98 15.43 12.88
CA HIS A 257 -22.36 15.71 11.58
C HIS A 257 -22.85 14.77 10.46
N VAL A 258 -22.92 15.30 9.23
CA VAL A 258 -23.24 14.54 8.01
C VAL A 258 -22.20 14.88 6.95
N GLY A 259 -21.60 13.83 6.40
CA GLY A 259 -20.50 13.91 5.44
C GLY A 259 -19.16 14.21 6.11
N MET A 260 -18.07 14.14 5.33
CA MET A 260 -16.75 14.58 5.77
C MET A 260 -15.78 14.73 4.58
N PRO A 261 -14.71 15.52 4.70
CA PRO A 261 -13.75 15.76 3.61
C PRO A 261 -12.68 14.65 3.49
N VAL A 262 -13.09 13.38 3.56
CA VAL A 262 -12.19 12.22 3.45
C VAL A 262 -12.70 11.27 2.37
N ASP A 263 -11.82 10.84 1.47
CA ASP A 263 -12.15 10.01 0.31
C ASP A 263 -11.18 8.82 0.17
N PRO A 264 -11.69 7.58 0.23
CA PRO A 264 -13.08 7.17 0.51
C PRO A 264 -13.53 7.42 1.96
N GLY A 265 -14.83 7.67 2.16
CA GLY A 265 -15.44 7.82 3.50
C GLY A 265 -16.41 9.00 3.65
N ASN A 266 -16.51 9.85 2.63
CA ASN A 266 -17.16 11.16 2.66
C ASN A 266 -18.65 11.21 3.01
N LEU A 267 -19.36 10.08 3.10
CA LEU A 267 -20.80 9.99 3.35
C LEU A 267 -21.12 9.41 4.74
N ILE A 268 -20.26 9.70 5.73
CA ILE A 268 -20.52 9.29 7.10
C ILE A 268 -21.68 10.08 7.71
N VAL A 269 -22.40 9.48 8.65
CA VAL A 269 -23.30 10.19 9.57
C VAL A 269 -22.81 9.93 10.97
N LEU A 270 -22.52 10.99 11.72
CA LEU A 270 -22.19 10.90 13.15
C LEU A 270 -23.33 11.50 13.95
N GLY A 271 -23.92 10.69 14.83
CA GLY A 271 -24.93 11.15 15.78
C GLY A 271 -24.93 10.30 17.03
N ARG A 272 -25.90 10.53 17.91
CA ARG A 272 -26.05 9.80 19.17
C ARG A 272 -27.49 9.78 19.64
N VAL A 273 -27.84 8.75 20.41
CA VAL A 273 -29.06 8.71 21.20
C VAL A 273 -28.67 8.60 22.68
N GLY A 274 -28.91 9.67 23.43
CA GLY A 274 -28.33 9.82 24.78
C GLY A 274 -26.81 9.88 24.72
N THR A 275 -26.14 8.89 25.32
CA THR A 275 -24.68 8.74 25.32
C THR A 275 -24.18 7.72 24.30
N VAL A 276 -25.08 6.99 23.63
CA VAL A 276 -24.71 5.92 22.69
C VAL A 276 -24.39 6.54 21.33
N PRO A 277 -23.16 6.38 20.81
CA PRO A 277 -22.82 6.79 19.45
C PRO A 277 -23.62 5.97 18.43
N VAL A 278 -24.18 6.66 17.45
CA VAL A 278 -24.83 6.07 16.27
C VAL A 278 -24.10 6.55 15.02
N VAL A 279 -23.41 5.63 14.34
CA VAL A 279 -22.60 5.95 13.15
C VAL A 279 -23.24 5.35 11.91
N GLY A 280 -23.69 6.21 10.99
CA GLY A 280 -24.06 5.81 9.64
C GLY A 280 -22.80 5.58 8.81
N ALA A 281 -22.50 4.31 8.54
CA ALA A 281 -21.30 3.93 7.82
C ALA A 281 -21.47 4.08 6.30
N PRO A 282 -20.52 4.72 5.59
CA PRO A 282 -20.56 4.84 4.15
C PRO A 282 -20.35 3.47 3.47
N GLY A 283 -20.80 3.33 2.22
CA GLY A 283 -20.69 2.08 1.46
C GLY A 283 -19.27 1.53 1.33
N CYS A 284 -18.24 2.41 1.32
CA CYS A 284 -16.83 2.01 1.28
C CYS A 284 -16.40 1.21 2.52
N ALA A 285 -17.07 1.36 3.67
CA ALA A 285 -16.77 0.61 4.88
C ALA A 285 -17.09 -0.90 4.78
N ARG A 286 -17.76 -1.34 3.69
CA ARG A 286 -17.94 -2.76 3.33
C ARG A 286 -16.65 -3.39 2.73
N SER A 287 -15.64 -2.58 2.44
CA SER A 287 -14.29 -3.00 2.06
C SER A 287 -13.42 -3.14 3.31
N PRO A 288 -12.45 -4.08 3.35
CA PRO A 288 -11.46 -4.13 4.43
C PRO A 288 -10.38 -3.06 4.31
N ARG A 289 -10.32 -2.30 3.20
CA ARG A 289 -9.36 -1.20 3.05
C ARG A 289 -9.70 -0.06 4.01
N GLU A 290 -8.67 0.60 4.51
CA GLU A 290 -8.82 1.83 5.29
C GLU A 290 -9.66 2.85 4.50
N ASN A 291 -10.58 3.48 5.19
CA ASN A 291 -11.39 4.59 4.69
C ASN A 291 -11.77 5.47 5.87
N GLY A 292 -12.30 6.65 5.60
CA GLY A 292 -12.52 7.60 6.67
C GLY A 292 -13.57 7.20 7.73
N PHE A 293 -14.38 6.16 7.51
CA PHE A 293 -15.15 5.53 8.60
C PHE A 293 -14.25 5.07 9.75
N ASP A 294 -13.07 4.55 9.43
CA ASP A 294 -12.10 4.05 10.40
C ASP A 294 -11.58 5.18 11.29
N TRP A 295 -11.31 6.35 10.70
CA TRP A 295 -10.85 7.53 11.44
C TRP A 295 -11.86 8.00 12.49
N VAL A 296 -13.16 7.91 12.19
CA VAL A 296 -14.20 8.26 13.18
C VAL A 296 -14.41 7.13 14.18
N LEU A 297 -14.36 5.88 13.73
CA LEU A 297 -14.52 4.71 14.59
C LEU A 297 -13.39 4.63 15.64
N ASP A 298 -12.14 4.79 15.24
CA ASP A 298 -10.97 4.73 16.13
C ASP A 298 -11.05 5.79 17.24
N ARG A 299 -11.53 7.00 16.90
CA ARG A 299 -11.76 8.06 17.88
C ARG A 299 -12.83 7.68 18.91
N ILE A 300 -13.97 7.17 18.47
CA ILE A 300 -15.04 6.70 19.36
C ILE A 300 -14.55 5.55 20.27
N LEU A 301 -13.77 4.62 19.70
CA LEU A 301 -13.19 3.50 20.44
C LEU A 301 -12.14 3.95 21.46
N ALA A 302 -11.43 5.04 21.19
CA ALA A 302 -10.52 5.71 22.13
C ALA A 302 -11.25 6.61 23.15
N GLY A 303 -12.58 6.67 23.10
CA GLY A 303 -13.40 7.48 24.01
C GLY A 303 -13.51 8.96 23.62
N GLU A 304 -13.07 9.33 22.42
CA GLU A 304 -13.25 10.68 21.89
C GLU A 304 -14.59 10.86 21.19
N TRP A 305 -15.07 12.09 21.22
CA TRP A 305 -16.21 12.53 20.41
C TRP A 305 -15.74 13.56 19.39
N PRO A 306 -15.58 13.19 18.10
CA PRO A 306 -15.22 14.12 17.04
C PRO A 306 -16.17 15.30 16.96
N SER A 307 -15.64 16.52 17.08
CA SER A 307 -16.42 17.73 16.84
C SER A 307 -16.64 17.95 15.32
N ALA A 308 -17.60 18.79 14.96
CA ALA A 308 -17.75 19.22 13.57
C ALA A 308 -16.49 19.92 13.04
N HIS A 309 -15.75 20.64 13.90
CA HIS A 309 -14.47 21.24 13.54
C HIS A 309 -13.41 20.17 13.24
N ASP A 310 -13.34 19.13 14.07
CA ASP A 310 -12.38 18.06 13.86
C ASP A 310 -12.65 17.33 12.55
N ILE A 311 -13.91 16.98 12.28
CA ILE A 311 -14.29 16.25 11.06
C ILE A 311 -14.01 17.09 9.81
N THR A 312 -14.40 18.38 9.82
CA THR A 312 -14.15 19.28 8.68
C THR A 312 -12.67 19.60 8.51
N GLY A 313 -11.85 19.45 9.56
CA GLY A 313 -10.39 19.58 9.51
C GLY A 313 -9.65 18.43 8.81
N LEU A 314 -10.32 17.30 8.56
CA LEU A 314 -9.70 16.10 7.96
C LEU A 314 -9.39 16.21 6.46
N GLY A 315 -9.64 17.37 5.84
CA GLY A 315 -9.44 17.56 4.40
C GLY A 315 -7.97 17.47 3.96
N VAL A 316 -7.04 17.98 4.77
CA VAL A 316 -5.61 17.85 4.49
C VAL A 316 -5.17 16.43 4.83
N GLY A 317 -4.76 15.67 3.83
CA GLY A 317 -4.46 14.24 3.98
C GLY A 317 -5.68 13.32 3.89
N GLY A 318 -6.90 13.88 3.73
CA GLY A 318 -8.14 13.12 3.58
C GLY A 318 -8.26 12.32 2.28
N LEU A 319 -7.31 12.45 1.35
CA LEU A 319 -7.24 11.63 0.14
C LEU A 319 -6.36 10.40 0.39
N LEU A 320 -6.97 9.31 0.86
CA LEU A 320 -6.24 8.14 1.40
C LEU A 320 -5.52 7.32 0.32
N LYS A 321 -6.18 7.13 -0.85
CA LYS A 321 -5.69 6.56 -2.12
C LYS A 321 -6.90 6.22 -3.00
N GLU A 322 -6.76 6.32 -4.33
CA GLU A 322 -7.84 5.96 -5.26
C GLU A 322 -8.32 4.51 -5.04
N ILE A 323 -9.63 4.36 -4.79
CA ILE A 323 -10.29 3.07 -5.01
C ILE A 323 -10.39 2.89 -6.53
N PRO A 324 -9.96 1.76 -7.12
CA PRO A 324 -10.00 1.51 -8.57
C PRO A 324 -11.39 1.57 -9.23
N THR A 325 -12.46 1.84 -8.51
CA THR A 325 -13.82 1.93 -9.06
C THR A 325 -14.70 2.79 -8.16
N ARG A 326 -14.65 4.11 -8.34
CA ARG A 326 -15.85 4.91 -8.09
C ARG A 326 -16.75 4.70 -9.32
N PRO A 327 -17.97 4.14 -9.21
CA PRO A 327 -18.96 4.30 -10.26
C PRO A 327 -19.33 5.79 -10.25
N GLN A 328 -18.57 6.60 -10.98
CA GLN A 328 -18.89 8.00 -11.16
C GLN A 328 -20.25 8.08 -11.89
N PRO A 329 -21.20 8.91 -11.43
CA PRO A 329 -22.22 9.44 -12.34
C PRO A 329 -21.44 10.07 -13.49
N ARG A 330 -21.72 9.63 -14.72
CA ARG A 330 -21.06 10.08 -15.95
C ARG A 330 -20.75 11.58 -15.91
N GLU A 331 -19.54 11.95 -15.53
CA GLU A 331 -18.89 13.06 -16.21
C GLU A 331 -18.82 12.59 -17.67
N PRO A 332 -19.34 13.36 -18.64
CA PRO A 332 -19.06 13.09 -20.02
C PRO A 332 -17.54 13.29 -20.17
N ALA A 333 -16.78 12.22 -19.93
CA ALA A 333 -15.37 12.19 -20.16
C ALA A 333 -15.20 12.66 -21.60
N ALA A 334 -14.52 13.80 -21.76
CA ALA A 334 -14.05 14.21 -23.07
C ALA A 334 -13.43 12.97 -23.71
N ALA A 335 -13.92 12.59 -24.89
CA ALA A 335 -13.52 11.38 -25.56
C ALA A 335 -12.02 11.44 -25.86
N VAL A 336 -11.20 10.96 -24.93
CA VAL A 336 -9.81 10.63 -25.21
C VAL A 336 -9.91 9.42 -26.13
N ALA A 337 -9.54 9.61 -27.40
CA ALA A 337 -9.54 8.55 -28.38
C ALA A 337 -8.80 7.33 -27.81
N LEU A 338 -9.40 6.15 -27.95
CA LEU A 338 -8.78 4.92 -27.49
C LEU A 338 -7.43 4.76 -28.20
N GLY A 339 -6.34 4.69 -27.45
CA GLY A 339 -5.05 4.32 -28.00
C GLY A 339 -5.10 2.91 -28.60
N PRO A 340 -4.27 2.60 -29.61
CA PRO A 340 -4.24 1.27 -30.22
C PRO A 340 -3.82 0.20 -29.21
N VAL A 341 -4.26 -1.04 -29.44
CA VAL A 341 -3.76 -2.21 -28.70
C VAL A 341 -2.48 -2.69 -29.40
N GLU A 342 -1.45 -3.02 -28.64
CA GLU A 342 -0.24 -3.64 -29.19
C GLU A 342 -0.10 -5.08 -28.68
N THR A 343 0.38 -5.96 -29.55
CA THR A 343 0.50 -7.39 -29.26
C THR A 343 1.89 -7.70 -28.75
N VAL A 344 1.97 -8.37 -27.61
CA VAL A 344 3.19 -8.84 -26.95
C VAL A 344 3.20 -10.35 -26.98
N VAL A 345 4.20 -10.91 -27.65
CA VAL A 345 4.48 -12.35 -27.71
C VAL A 345 5.66 -12.65 -26.79
N LEU A 346 5.42 -13.41 -25.73
CA LEU A 346 6.47 -13.83 -24.79
C LEU A 346 7.17 -15.09 -25.30
N ALA A 347 8.45 -14.96 -25.68
CA ALA A 347 9.29 -16.00 -26.26
C ALA A 347 10.61 -16.23 -25.50
N ALA A 348 10.74 -15.69 -24.27
CA ALA A 348 11.98 -15.72 -23.49
C ALA A 348 12.17 -16.99 -22.64
N GLY A 349 11.20 -17.92 -22.66
CA GLY A 349 11.17 -19.11 -21.81
C GLY A 349 12.25 -20.14 -22.14
N ARG A 350 12.72 -20.87 -21.12
CA ARG A 350 13.83 -21.85 -21.23
C ARG A 350 13.44 -23.23 -21.78
N ALA A 351 12.15 -23.47 -22.01
CA ALA A 351 11.62 -24.79 -22.38
C ALA A 351 12.09 -25.93 -21.45
N SER A 352 12.20 -25.68 -20.14
CA SER A 352 12.87 -26.58 -19.18
C SER A 352 12.26 -27.98 -19.05
N ARG A 353 11.01 -28.17 -19.51
CA ARG A 353 10.30 -29.46 -19.55
C ARG A 353 10.65 -30.33 -20.76
N MET A 354 11.43 -29.81 -21.71
CA MET A 354 11.90 -30.53 -22.91
C MET A 354 13.11 -31.44 -22.66
N GLY A 355 13.74 -31.34 -21.49
CA GLY A 355 14.95 -32.09 -21.16
C GLY A 355 16.23 -31.54 -21.83
N PRO A 356 17.43 -32.00 -21.42
CA PRO A 356 18.70 -31.51 -21.96
C PRO A 356 19.03 -32.03 -23.38
N GLU A 357 18.38 -33.11 -23.83
CA GLU A 357 18.51 -33.68 -25.19
C GLU A 357 17.34 -33.31 -26.11
N GLY A 358 16.32 -32.61 -25.61
CA GLY A 358 15.18 -32.15 -26.40
C GLY A 358 15.41 -30.75 -26.96
N GLY A 359 15.27 -30.60 -28.28
CA GLY A 359 15.33 -29.30 -28.95
C GLY A 359 14.40 -28.25 -28.32
N HIS A 360 14.60 -26.96 -28.66
CA HIS A 360 13.83 -25.89 -28.06
C HIS A 360 12.40 -25.86 -28.61
N LYS A 361 11.38 -25.97 -27.74
CA LYS A 361 9.96 -26.08 -28.15
C LYS A 361 9.49 -25.00 -29.15
N LEU A 362 9.99 -23.77 -29.00
CA LEU A 362 9.65 -22.66 -29.90
C LEU A 362 10.25 -22.79 -31.31
N LEU A 363 11.31 -23.59 -31.46
CA LEU A 363 11.97 -23.90 -32.73
C LEU A 363 11.46 -25.21 -33.34
N ALA A 364 10.63 -25.97 -32.63
CA ALA A 364 9.95 -27.13 -33.20
C ALA A 364 9.17 -26.71 -34.45
N THR A 365 9.27 -27.50 -35.51
CA THR A 365 8.68 -27.18 -36.80
C THR A 365 7.36 -27.90 -36.97
N PHE A 366 6.37 -27.21 -37.51
CA PHE A 366 5.10 -27.79 -37.94
C PHE A 366 4.96 -27.45 -39.42
N ASP A 367 4.91 -28.47 -40.27
CA ASP A 367 4.97 -28.33 -41.73
C ASP A 367 6.22 -27.53 -42.18
N GLY A 368 7.36 -27.74 -41.51
CA GLY A 368 8.62 -27.04 -41.78
C GLY A 368 8.70 -25.60 -41.25
N VAL A 369 7.67 -25.10 -40.56
CA VAL A 369 7.63 -23.73 -40.02
C VAL A 369 7.82 -23.75 -38.49
N PRO A 370 8.81 -23.02 -37.93
CA PRO A 370 9.00 -22.95 -36.48
C PRO A 370 7.76 -22.45 -35.73
N LEU A 371 7.48 -23.04 -34.57
CA LEU A 371 6.30 -22.72 -33.75
C LEU A 371 6.21 -21.23 -33.40
N VAL A 372 7.32 -20.60 -32.99
CA VAL A 372 7.35 -19.15 -32.70
C VAL A 372 6.98 -18.32 -33.91
N ARG A 373 7.40 -18.75 -35.11
CA ARG A 373 7.09 -18.07 -36.36
C ARG A 373 5.60 -18.19 -36.68
N ARG A 374 4.99 -19.37 -36.52
CA ARG A 374 3.54 -19.57 -36.72
C ARG A 374 2.73 -18.65 -35.80
N THR A 375 3.06 -18.61 -34.51
CA THR A 375 2.39 -17.76 -33.52
C THR A 375 2.50 -16.27 -33.86
N VAL A 376 3.69 -15.81 -34.23
CA VAL A 376 3.93 -14.41 -34.61
C VAL A 376 3.22 -14.04 -35.91
N VAL A 377 3.16 -14.95 -36.89
CA VAL A 377 2.40 -14.75 -38.13
C VAL A 377 0.91 -14.61 -37.83
N SER A 378 0.34 -15.42 -36.92
CA SER A 378 -1.06 -15.26 -36.47
C SER A 378 -1.29 -13.89 -35.82
N ALA A 379 -0.34 -13.42 -34.99
CA ALA A 379 -0.41 -12.10 -34.36
C ALA A 379 -0.36 -10.94 -35.37
N LEU A 380 0.50 -11.04 -36.38
CA LEU A 380 0.60 -10.06 -37.47
C LEU A 380 -0.64 -10.06 -38.36
N ALA A 381 -1.16 -11.25 -38.69
CA ALA A 381 -2.35 -11.40 -39.51
C ALA A 381 -3.63 -10.86 -38.85
N ALA A 382 -3.60 -10.62 -37.53
CA ALA A 382 -4.70 -9.99 -36.79
C ALA A 382 -4.79 -8.47 -37.03
N ASP A 383 -3.72 -7.82 -37.50
CA ASP A 383 -3.70 -6.39 -37.86
C ASP A 383 -4.23 -5.45 -36.74
N ILE A 384 -3.79 -5.72 -35.51
CA ILE A 384 -4.25 -5.01 -34.29
C ILE A 384 -3.37 -3.79 -33.97
N GLY A 385 -2.11 -3.84 -34.37
CA GLY A 385 -1.08 -2.87 -34.03
C GLY A 385 0.31 -3.47 -34.17
N ARG A 386 1.30 -2.88 -33.49
CA ARG A 386 2.66 -3.42 -33.50
C ARG A 386 2.70 -4.77 -32.78
N VAL A 387 3.52 -5.67 -33.29
CA VAL A 387 3.82 -6.96 -32.66
C VAL A 387 5.22 -6.88 -32.06
N ILE A 388 5.27 -6.93 -30.73
CA ILE A 388 6.49 -6.94 -29.94
C ILE A 388 6.76 -8.39 -29.52
N VAL A 389 7.95 -8.90 -29.82
CA VAL A 389 8.37 -10.24 -29.44
C VAL A 389 9.50 -10.13 -28.42
N VAL A 390 9.26 -10.62 -27.21
CA VAL A 390 10.26 -10.61 -26.13
C VAL A 390 11.04 -11.91 -26.14
N THR A 391 12.33 -11.82 -26.46
CA THR A 391 13.26 -12.95 -26.52
C THR A 391 14.17 -12.99 -25.29
N GLY A 392 14.81 -14.13 -25.06
CA GLY A 392 15.75 -14.32 -23.94
C GLY A 392 16.64 -15.52 -24.21
N HIS A 393 16.29 -16.68 -23.65
CA HIS A 393 16.98 -17.94 -23.96
C HIS A 393 16.94 -18.26 -25.46
N ARG A 394 18.09 -18.64 -26.06
CA ARG A 394 18.26 -18.92 -27.52
C ARG A 394 17.78 -17.77 -28.43
N GLU A 395 17.99 -16.53 -28.00
CA GLU A 395 17.64 -15.35 -28.78
C GLU A 395 18.19 -15.36 -30.23
N PRO A 396 19.46 -15.72 -30.51
CA PRO A 396 19.98 -15.72 -31.87
C PRO A 396 19.15 -16.59 -32.83
N GLU A 397 18.75 -17.78 -32.39
CA GLU A 397 17.97 -18.72 -33.19
C GLU A 397 16.52 -18.28 -33.34
N ILE A 398 15.90 -17.77 -32.26
CA ILE A 398 14.54 -17.22 -32.32
C ILE A 398 14.50 -15.99 -33.24
N ARG A 399 15.51 -15.12 -33.17
CA ARG A 399 15.66 -13.95 -34.05
C ARG A 399 15.82 -14.38 -35.51
N ALA A 400 16.62 -15.43 -35.79
CA ALA A 400 16.77 -15.97 -37.14
C ALA A 400 15.44 -16.52 -37.68
N ALA A 401 14.66 -17.25 -36.87
CA ALA A 401 13.36 -17.78 -37.26
C ALA A 401 12.31 -16.70 -37.59
N LEU A 402 12.49 -15.47 -37.09
CA LEU A 402 11.60 -14.33 -37.28
C LEU A 402 12.13 -13.29 -38.29
N GLY A 403 13.31 -13.50 -38.87
CA GLY A 403 14.15 -12.43 -39.44
C GLY A 403 13.56 -11.57 -40.57
N ASP A 404 12.53 -12.04 -41.28
CA ASP A 404 11.82 -11.32 -42.34
C ASP A 404 10.45 -10.77 -41.90
N LEU A 405 10.04 -10.99 -40.65
CA LEU A 405 8.75 -10.55 -40.14
C LEU A 405 8.82 -9.10 -39.60
N PRO A 406 7.79 -8.27 -39.84
CA PRO A 406 7.75 -6.89 -39.37
C PRO A 406 7.40 -6.79 -37.88
N VAL A 407 8.32 -7.21 -37.01
CA VAL A 407 8.15 -7.24 -35.55
C VAL A 407 9.20 -6.41 -34.83
N VAL A 408 8.86 -5.94 -33.62
CA VAL A 408 9.80 -5.30 -32.70
C VAL A 408 10.39 -6.37 -31.78
N LEU A 409 11.68 -6.68 -31.94
CA LEU A 409 12.38 -7.65 -31.09
C LEU A 409 12.95 -6.97 -29.86
N VAL A 410 12.59 -7.47 -28.68
CA VAL A 410 13.07 -6.99 -27.38
C VAL A 410 13.84 -8.10 -26.69
N SER A 411 15.13 -7.87 -26.43
CA SER A 411 15.95 -8.79 -25.65
C SER A 411 15.72 -8.57 -24.16
N ASN A 412 15.35 -9.63 -23.43
CA ASN A 412 15.25 -9.64 -21.98
C ASN A 412 16.48 -10.38 -21.38
N PRO A 413 17.53 -9.67 -20.93
CA PRO A 413 18.70 -10.31 -20.33
C PRO A 413 18.38 -11.00 -18.99
N ASP A 414 17.34 -10.55 -18.29
CA ASP A 414 16.91 -11.06 -16.99
C ASP A 414 15.84 -12.16 -17.10
N TYR A 415 15.78 -12.88 -18.22
CA TYR A 415 14.78 -13.93 -18.47
C TYR A 415 14.79 -15.04 -17.40
N LEU A 416 15.90 -15.22 -16.68
CA LEU A 416 16.03 -16.18 -15.57
C LEU A 416 15.20 -15.79 -14.34
N SER A 417 14.81 -14.53 -14.19
CA SER A 417 14.02 -14.05 -13.05
C SER A 417 12.53 -14.35 -13.15
N GLY A 418 12.07 -14.86 -14.31
CA GLY A 418 10.69 -15.31 -14.53
C GLY A 418 9.87 -14.41 -15.45
N MET A 419 8.57 -14.69 -15.58
CA MET A 419 7.69 -14.01 -16.54
C MET A 419 7.56 -12.48 -16.31
N ALA A 420 7.75 -11.99 -15.08
CA ALA A 420 7.62 -10.57 -14.75
C ALA A 420 8.64 -9.67 -15.48
N SER A 421 9.90 -10.13 -15.62
CA SER A 421 10.93 -9.36 -16.34
C SER A 421 10.59 -9.25 -17.83
N SER A 422 9.99 -10.30 -18.40
CA SER A 422 9.59 -10.31 -19.82
C SER A 422 8.41 -9.36 -20.09
N LEU A 423 7.43 -9.29 -19.17
CA LEU A 423 6.33 -8.32 -19.25
C LEU A 423 6.82 -6.87 -19.08
N THR A 424 7.79 -6.65 -18.19
CA THR A 424 8.39 -5.32 -17.97
C THR A 424 9.20 -4.85 -19.17
N ALA A 425 9.97 -5.77 -19.79
CA ALA A 425 10.69 -5.50 -21.03
C ALA A 425 9.73 -5.16 -22.18
N ALA A 426 8.62 -5.90 -22.31
CA ALA A 426 7.58 -5.60 -23.28
C ALA A 426 6.96 -4.21 -23.06
N LEU A 427 6.60 -3.89 -21.83
CA LEU A 427 6.01 -2.60 -21.46
C LEU A 427 6.92 -1.43 -21.83
N SER A 428 8.23 -1.57 -21.66
CA SER A 428 9.21 -0.54 -22.02
C SER A 428 9.30 -0.29 -23.53
N ALA A 429 8.87 -1.24 -24.36
CA ALA A 429 8.86 -1.14 -25.82
C ALA A 429 7.52 -0.68 -26.41
N LEU A 430 6.43 -0.66 -25.63
CA LEU A 430 5.13 -0.17 -26.05
C LEU A 430 5.15 1.31 -26.41
N ASP A 431 4.26 1.73 -27.32
CA ASP A 431 4.14 3.13 -27.68
C ASP A 431 3.52 3.90 -26.51
N ARG A 432 3.94 5.16 -26.31
CA ARG A 432 3.40 5.99 -25.23
C ARG A 432 1.91 6.27 -25.39
N GLY A 433 1.37 6.11 -26.60
CA GLY A 433 -0.04 6.21 -26.96
C GLY A 433 -0.83 4.90 -26.86
N ALA A 434 -0.21 3.76 -26.55
CA ALA A 434 -0.91 2.48 -26.47
C ALA A 434 -2.07 2.52 -25.45
N GLY A 435 -3.24 2.04 -25.87
CA GLY A 435 -4.45 1.93 -25.05
C GLY A 435 -4.53 0.62 -24.27
N GLY A 436 -3.85 -0.43 -24.77
CA GLY A 436 -3.77 -1.73 -24.11
C GLY A 436 -2.65 -2.59 -24.68
N MET A 437 -2.31 -3.65 -23.94
CA MET A 437 -1.30 -4.64 -24.30
C MET A 437 -1.93 -6.02 -24.36
N LEU A 438 -2.00 -6.63 -25.55
CA LEU A 438 -2.43 -8.02 -25.73
C LEU A 438 -1.24 -8.94 -25.47
N VAL A 439 -1.26 -9.65 -24.35
CA VAL A 439 -0.21 -10.60 -23.96
C VAL A 439 -0.58 -12.01 -24.40
N MET A 440 0.29 -12.65 -25.19
CA MET A 440 0.19 -14.05 -25.56
C MET A 440 1.54 -14.77 -25.42
N LEU A 441 1.51 -16.10 -25.30
CA LEU A 441 2.72 -16.92 -25.24
C LEU A 441 3.08 -17.44 -26.64
N ALA A 442 4.37 -17.62 -26.92
CA ALA A 442 4.87 -18.04 -28.23
C ALA A 442 4.55 -19.50 -28.61
N ASP A 443 4.09 -20.31 -27.65
CA ASP A 443 3.82 -21.75 -27.74
C ASP A 443 2.32 -22.07 -27.89
N MET A 444 1.54 -21.13 -28.41
CA MET A 444 0.08 -21.22 -28.58
C MET A 444 -0.30 -21.41 -30.05
N PRO A 445 -0.10 -22.61 -30.65
CA PRO A 445 -0.32 -22.85 -32.08
C PRO A 445 -1.79 -22.75 -32.51
N GLY A 446 -2.73 -22.94 -31.58
CA GLY A 446 -4.16 -22.95 -31.85
C GLY A 446 -4.80 -21.56 -31.94
N ILE A 447 -4.09 -20.50 -31.53
CA ILE A 447 -4.64 -19.14 -31.52
C ILE A 447 -4.59 -18.54 -32.92
N THR A 448 -5.75 -18.14 -33.43
CA THR A 448 -5.88 -17.56 -34.78
C THR A 448 -5.96 -16.04 -34.75
N ALA A 449 -5.75 -15.41 -35.91
CA ALA A 449 -5.95 -13.97 -36.08
C ALA A 449 -7.39 -13.51 -35.75
N SER A 450 -8.39 -14.36 -36.00
CA SER A 450 -9.80 -14.08 -35.67
C SER A 450 -10.02 -14.03 -34.16
N ASP A 451 -9.37 -14.94 -33.42
CA ASP A 451 -9.47 -14.98 -31.96
C ASP A 451 -8.90 -13.73 -31.31
N LEU A 452 -7.74 -13.28 -31.80
CA LEU A 452 -7.12 -12.03 -31.34
C LEU A 452 -8.01 -10.82 -31.61
N ARG A 453 -8.65 -10.74 -32.78
CA ARG A 453 -9.61 -9.68 -33.11
C ARG A 453 -10.82 -9.68 -32.20
N ARG A 454 -11.38 -10.86 -31.87
CA ARG A 454 -12.50 -10.97 -30.92
C ARG A 454 -12.15 -10.41 -29.54
N LEU A 455 -10.91 -10.59 -29.08
CA LEU A 455 -10.45 -9.99 -27.82
C LEU A 455 -10.39 -8.46 -27.93
N VAL A 456 -9.88 -7.92 -29.04
CA VAL A 456 -9.78 -6.47 -29.28
C VAL A 456 -11.14 -5.82 -29.46
N ASP A 457 -12.08 -6.49 -30.13
CA ASP A 457 -13.45 -6.03 -30.28
C ASP A 457 -14.14 -5.93 -28.91
N ALA A 458 -13.97 -6.95 -28.05
CA ALA A 458 -14.45 -6.91 -26.67
C ALA A 458 -13.78 -5.78 -25.87
N PHE A 459 -12.47 -5.58 -26.05
CA PHE A 459 -11.74 -4.48 -25.41
C PHE A 459 -12.29 -3.11 -25.81
N THR A 460 -12.56 -2.93 -27.11
CA THR A 460 -13.07 -1.70 -27.68
C THR A 460 -14.50 -1.43 -27.25
N ALA A 461 -15.35 -2.47 -27.20
CA ALA A 461 -16.73 -2.40 -26.72
C ALA A 461 -16.81 -1.92 -25.26
N GLU A 462 -15.83 -2.29 -24.44
CA GLU A 462 -15.68 -1.83 -23.05
C GLU A 462 -14.94 -0.48 -22.91
N GLY A 463 -14.75 0.23 -24.02
CA GLY A 463 -14.05 1.52 -24.05
C GLY A 463 -12.59 1.44 -23.59
N GLY A 464 -11.95 0.28 -23.75
CA GLY A 464 -10.56 -0.03 -23.38
C GLY A 464 -10.24 0.13 -21.90
N ARG A 465 -11.24 -0.06 -21.02
CA ARG A 465 -11.09 0.07 -19.56
C ARG A 465 -11.23 -1.26 -18.81
N ALA A 466 -11.49 -2.35 -19.52
CA ALA A 466 -11.60 -3.69 -18.96
C ALA A 466 -10.39 -4.56 -19.32
N VAL A 467 -10.09 -5.51 -18.46
CA VAL A 467 -9.21 -6.64 -18.80
C VAL A 467 -10.02 -7.61 -19.65
N ILE A 468 -9.51 -8.00 -20.81
CA ILE A 468 -10.14 -9.03 -21.64
C ILE A 468 -9.33 -10.31 -21.53
N ARG A 469 -9.97 -11.42 -21.18
CA ARG A 469 -9.29 -12.70 -20.93
C ARG A 469 -9.89 -13.80 -21.79
N ALA A 470 -9.05 -14.53 -22.49
CA ALA A 470 -9.47 -15.75 -23.18
C ALA A 470 -9.89 -16.84 -22.18
N THR A 471 -10.93 -17.59 -22.54
CA THR A 471 -11.42 -18.74 -21.78
C THR A 471 -11.67 -19.94 -22.68
N ALA A 472 -11.60 -21.14 -22.09
CA ALA A 472 -12.00 -22.41 -22.68
C ALA A 472 -12.91 -23.14 -21.68
N ASP A 473 -14.16 -23.40 -22.06
CA ASP A 473 -15.18 -24.02 -21.18
C ASP A 473 -15.33 -23.29 -19.84
N GLY A 474 -15.31 -21.95 -19.88
CA GLY A 474 -15.34 -21.10 -18.67
C GLY A 474 -14.08 -21.17 -17.80
N GLN A 475 -13.07 -21.96 -18.18
CA GLN A 475 -11.77 -21.97 -17.54
C GLN A 475 -10.86 -20.92 -18.18
N ARG A 476 -10.14 -20.19 -17.33
CA ARG A 476 -9.17 -19.18 -17.78
C ARG A 476 -8.12 -19.76 -18.73
N GLY A 477 -7.77 -18.96 -19.73
CA GLY A 477 -6.69 -19.22 -20.67
C GLY A 477 -5.95 -17.93 -21.03
N ASN A 478 -5.24 -17.99 -22.15
CA ASN A 478 -4.54 -16.89 -22.80
C ASN A 478 -5.01 -16.85 -24.27
N PRO A 479 -4.90 -15.71 -24.98
CA PRO A 479 -4.29 -14.45 -24.58
C PRO A 479 -5.09 -13.60 -23.58
N VAL A 480 -4.47 -12.54 -23.07
CA VAL A 480 -5.10 -11.54 -22.19
C VAL A 480 -4.77 -10.13 -22.66
N ILE A 481 -5.76 -9.25 -22.73
CA ILE A 481 -5.55 -7.82 -22.97
C ILE A 481 -5.52 -7.10 -21.62
N LEU A 482 -4.40 -6.43 -21.37
CA LEU A 482 -4.18 -5.58 -20.21
C LEU A 482 -4.40 -4.11 -20.62
N PRO A 483 -5.41 -3.42 -20.07
CA PRO A 483 -5.66 -2.01 -20.37
C PRO A 483 -4.53 -1.13 -19.83
N ARG A 484 -4.32 0.05 -20.40
CA ARG A 484 -3.27 1.01 -20.01
C ARG A 484 -3.21 1.28 -18.50
N GLN A 485 -4.35 1.28 -17.81
CA GLN A 485 -4.49 1.46 -16.37
C GLN A 485 -3.71 0.41 -15.55
N THR A 486 -3.41 -0.75 -16.14
CA THR A 486 -2.64 -1.82 -15.50
C THR A 486 -1.13 -1.72 -15.69
N PHE A 487 -0.64 -0.82 -16.54
CA PHE A 487 0.78 -0.75 -16.90
C PHE A 487 1.69 -0.41 -15.70
N SER A 488 1.23 0.44 -14.77
CA SER A 488 1.95 0.69 -13.52
C SER A 488 2.09 -0.58 -12.68
N ALA A 489 1.05 -1.41 -12.61
CA ALA A 489 1.10 -2.69 -11.91
C ALA A 489 2.01 -3.70 -12.60
N VAL A 490 2.08 -3.72 -13.94
CA VAL A 490 3.04 -4.53 -14.69
C VAL A 490 4.48 -4.18 -14.30
N SER A 491 4.82 -2.89 -14.21
CA SER A 491 6.17 -2.42 -13.87
C SER A 491 6.64 -2.77 -12.45
N GLN A 492 5.72 -3.19 -11.58
CA GLN A 492 5.98 -3.54 -10.18
C GLN A 492 6.03 -5.06 -9.93
N LEU A 493 5.85 -5.88 -10.98
CA LEU A 493 5.92 -7.33 -10.85
C LEU A 493 7.37 -7.79 -10.59
N LEU A 494 7.54 -8.78 -9.72
CA LEU A 494 8.81 -9.42 -9.41
C LEU A 494 8.65 -10.95 -9.45
N GLY A 495 9.71 -11.64 -9.90
CA GLY A 495 9.77 -13.10 -9.93
C GLY A 495 8.98 -13.74 -11.08
N ASP A 496 8.66 -15.03 -10.92
CA ASP A 496 7.94 -15.80 -11.93
C ASP A 496 6.41 -15.63 -11.85
N VAL A 497 5.98 -14.38 -12.01
CA VAL A 497 4.59 -13.98 -11.90
C VAL A 497 4.10 -13.40 -13.22
N GLY A 498 3.15 -14.09 -13.85
CA GLY A 498 2.54 -13.67 -15.12
C GLY A 498 1.41 -12.66 -14.98
N ALA A 499 0.82 -12.28 -16.12
CA ALA A 499 -0.28 -11.32 -16.21
C ALA A 499 -1.48 -11.63 -15.31
N ARG A 500 -1.69 -12.91 -14.96
CA ARG A 500 -2.70 -13.39 -14.01
C ARG A 500 -2.76 -12.57 -12.71
N HIS A 501 -1.61 -12.27 -12.14
CA HIS A 501 -1.54 -11.58 -10.85
C HIS A 501 -2.08 -10.16 -10.92
N ILE A 502 -1.87 -9.50 -12.07
CA ILE A 502 -2.42 -8.18 -12.35
C ILE A 502 -3.93 -8.28 -12.45
N VAL A 503 -4.46 -9.25 -13.20
CA VAL A 503 -5.91 -9.45 -13.35
C VAL A 503 -6.59 -9.65 -11.99
N GLU A 504 -5.99 -10.45 -11.11
CA GLU A 504 -6.54 -10.72 -9.77
C GLU A 504 -6.49 -9.52 -8.81
N ARG A 505 -5.62 -8.53 -9.05
CA ARG A 505 -5.37 -7.39 -8.13
C ARG A 505 -5.77 -6.01 -8.67
N CYS A 506 -5.94 -5.86 -9.98
CA CYS A 506 -6.16 -4.56 -10.62
C CYS A 506 -7.52 -3.93 -10.28
N GLY A 507 -8.52 -4.74 -9.87
CA GLY A 507 -9.85 -4.24 -9.53
C GLY A 507 -10.66 -3.70 -10.71
N LEU A 508 -10.18 -3.91 -11.94
CA LEU A 508 -10.88 -3.58 -13.18
C LEU A 508 -11.90 -4.67 -13.53
N PRO A 509 -12.96 -4.35 -14.29
CA PRO A 509 -13.82 -5.36 -14.89
C PRO A 509 -13.00 -6.36 -15.70
N VAL A 510 -13.29 -7.65 -15.55
CA VAL A 510 -12.68 -8.73 -16.33
C VAL A 510 -13.77 -9.32 -17.21
N ILE A 511 -13.61 -9.19 -18.52
CA ILE A 511 -14.51 -9.78 -19.50
C ILE A 511 -13.88 -11.02 -20.08
N ASP A 512 -14.56 -12.14 -19.91
CA ASP A 512 -14.14 -13.43 -20.43
C ASP A 512 -14.66 -13.61 -21.86
N VAL A 513 -13.77 -13.98 -22.79
CA VAL A 513 -14.07 -14.27 -24.19
C VAL A 513 -13.76 -15.73 -24.44
N GLU A 514 -14.78 -16.51 -24.79
CA GLU A 514 -14.65 -17.94 -25.05
C GLU A 514 -14.00 -18.19 -26.41
N LEU A 515 -12.77 -18.74 -26.40
CA LEU A 515 -11.99 -19.09 -27.60
C LEU A 515 -11.83 -20.61 -27.76
N GLY A 516 -12.43 -21.41 -26.87
CA GLY A 516 -12.33 -22.87 -26.90
C GLY A 516 -10.93 -23.38 -26.53
N ALA A 517 -10.67 -24.65 -26.84
CA ALA A 517 -9.47 -25.37 -26.38
C ALA A 517 -8.14 -24.67 -26.70
N ALA A 518 -8.08 -23.89 -27.79
CA ALA A 518 -6.91 -23.11 -28.18
C ALA A 518 -6.43 -22.13 -27.10
N ALA A 519 -7.33 -21.58 -26.26
CA ALA A 519 -6.96 -20.65 -25.19
C ALA A 519 -6.11 -21.27 -24.07
N ARG A 520 -6.09 -22.61 -23.99
CA ARG A 520 -5.44 -23.35 -22.91
C ARG A 520 -4.44 -24.38 -23.43
N LEU A 521 -4.25 -24.45 -24.74
CA LEU A 521 -3.32 -25.36 -25.36
C LEU A 521 -1.93 -24.72 -25.38
N ASP A 522 -1.07 -25.13 -24.46
CA ASP A 522 0.36 -24.88 -24.47
C ASP A 522 1.12 -26.19 -24.78
N LEU A 523 2.11 -26.09 -25.66
CA LEU A 523 2.99 -27.21 -25.97
C LEU A 523 4.23 -27.13 -25.07
N ASP A 524 4.28 -28.00 -24.07
CA ASP A 524 5.29 -27.98 -23.00
C ASP A 524 6.22 -29.21 -22.99
N THR A 525 5.79 -30.33 -23.58
CA THR A 525 6.58 -31.55 -23.65
C THR A 525 6.81 -32.02 -25.09
N PRO A 526 7.86 -32.82 -25.35
CA PRO A 526 8.09 -33.41 -26.67
C PRO A 526 6.91 -34.21 -27.21
N GLU A 527 6.24 -34.97 -26.33
CA GLU A 527 5.08 -35.79 -26.68
C GLU A 527 3.89 -34.92 -27.11
N GLN A 528 3.68 -33.77 -26.47
CA GLN A 528 2.63 -32.83 -26.85
C GLN A 528 2.91 -32.20 -28.22
N ILE A 529 4.17 -31.87 -28.53
CA ILE A 529 4.57 -31.33 -29.83
C ILE A 529 4.34 -32.37 -30.93
N ILE A 530 4.77 -33.61 -30.72
CA ILE A 530 4.58 -34.71 -31.67
C ILE A 530 3.08 -35.00 -31.85
N ALA A 531 2.30 -35.06 -30.76
CA ALA A 531 0.87 -35.29 -30.80
C ALA A 531 0.11 -34.17 -31.54
N ALA A 532 0.63 -32.94 -31.51
CA ALA A 532 0.11 -31.81 -32.26
C ALA A 532 0.60 -31.76 -33.73
N GLY A 533 1.40 -32.74 -34.17
CA GLY A 533 1.91 -32.85 -35.54
C GLY A 533 3.24 -32.11 -35.79
N GLY A 534 3.98 -31.76 -34.76
CA GLY A 534 5.27 -31.07 -34.84
C GLY A 534 6.47 -32.02 -34.84
N THR A 535 7.57 -31.56 -35.42
CA THR A 535 8.88 -32.22 -35.40
C THR A 535 9.88 -31.41 -34.59
N LEU A 536 10.62 -32.09 -33.72
CA LEU A 536 11.77 -31.51 -33.01
C LEU A 536 13.02 -31.85 -33.82
N GLU A 537 13.73 -30.83 -34.29
CA GLU A 537 15.10 -31.01 -34.81
C GLU A 537 16.05 -31.09 -33.61
N GLU A 538 17.05 -31.99 -33.70
CA GLU A 538 18.10 -32.19 -32.67
C GLU A 538 18.92 -30.92 -32.39
#